data_AF-A0A453PZ42-F1
#
_entry.id   AF-A0A453PZ42-F1
#
_cell.length_a   1.000
_cell.length_b   1.000
_cell.length_c   1.000
_cell.angle_alpha   90.00
_cell.angle_beta   90.00
_cell.angle_gamma   90.00
#
_symmetry.space_group_name_H-M   'P 1'
#
loop_
_entity.id
_entity.type
_entity.pdbx_description
1 polymer ?
#
loop_
_entity_poly.entity_id
_entity_poly.type
_entity_poly.pdbx_seq_one_letter_code
_entity_poly.pdbx_strand_id
1 'polypeptide(L)'
;GGMYVVKRDGRQEAVHFDKITARLKKLAYGLSQDHCDPVLVAQKVCAGVYRGVTTSQLDELAAETAAAMTASHPDYASLAARIAVSNLHKNTMKSFSETVKVMYTHFNERSGLMAPLIADDVYEIMMKNATRLDSEIIYDRDFDYDFFGFKTLERSYLLKVGGKVVERPQHMLMRVSVGIHKDDIESAVKTYHMMSQRWFTHASPTLFNAGTPRPQLSSCFLVCMKDDSIEGIYDTLSECASISKSAGGIGVSIHNVRATGSYIRGTNGTSNGIVPMLRVFNDTARYVDQGGGKRKGK
;
A
#
# COMPACT_ATOMS: atom_id res chain seq x y z
N GLY A 1 -19.55 36.16 -8.93
CA GLY A 1 -18.96 35.72 -7.64
C GLY A 1 -17.56 35.21 -7.91
N GLY A 2 -16.57 35.71 -7.16
CA GLY A 2 -15.15 35.41 -7.41
C GLY A 2 -14.78 33.93 -7.26
N MET A 3 -13.60 33.56 -7.77
CA MET A 3 -13.04 32.22 -7.64
C MET A 3 -12.64 31.96 -6.19
N TYR A 4 -13.07 30.83 -5.61
CA TYR A 4 -12.75 30.43 -4.24
C TYR A 4 -12.34 28.96 -4.16
N VAL A 5 -11.55 28.63 -3.15
CA VAL A 5 -11.20 27.26 -2.73
C VAL A 5 -11.90 26.90 -1.42
N VAL A 6 -12.13 25.60 -1.21
CA VAL A 6 -12.67 25.06 0.05
C VAL A 6 -11.52 24.46 0.87
N LYS A 7 -11.29 25.00 2.06
CA LYS A 7 -10.28 24.48 3.00
C LYS A 7 -10.69 23.13 3.57
N ARG A 8 -9.71 22.42 4.16
CA ARG A 8 -9.93 21.13 4.84
C ARG A 8 -10.89 21.23 6.02
N ASP A 9 -11.01 22.41 6.63
CA ASP A 9 -11.98 22.71 7.70
C ASP A 9 -13.36 23.20 7.16
N GLY A 10 -13.58 23.14 5.84
CA GLY A 10 -14.82 23.55 5.19
C GLY A 10 -14.95 25.05 4.91
N ARG A 11 -14.04 25.89 5.40
CA ARG A 11 -14.09 27.34 5.15
C ARG A 11 -13.78 27.66 3.68
N GLN A 12 -14.47 28.67 3.14
CA GLN A 12 -14.18 29.19 1.80
C GLN A 12 -13.13 30.31 1.89
N GLU A 13 -12.19 30.31 0.95
CA GLU A 13 -11.20 31.38 0.81
C GLU A 13 -11.04 31.76 -0.66
N ALA A 14 -10.82 33.04 -0.96
CA ALA A 14 -10.49 33.48 -2.30
C ALA A 14 -9.18 32.84 -2.79
N VAL A 15 -9.11 32.54 -4.09
CA VAL A 15 -7.88 31.98 -4.68
C VAL A 15 -6.82 33.08 -4.75
N HIS A 16 -5.70 32.86 -4.07
CA HIS A 16 -4.54 33.76 -4.10
C HIS A 16 -3.33 33.03 -4.70
N PHE A 17 -2.88 33.50 -5.88
CA PHE A 17 -1.72 32.97 -6.58
C PHE A 17 -0.47 32.93 -5.68
N ASP A 18 -0.22 34.01 -4.95
CA ASP A 18 0.95 34.15 -4.09
C ASP A 18 1.00 33.08 -2.99
N LYS A 19 -0.16 32.63 -2.49
CA LYS A 19 -0.22 31.58 -1.45
C LYS A 19 0.16 30.21 -2.02
N ILE A 20 -0.23 29.91 -3.25
CA ILE A 20 0.15 28.67 -3.95
C ILE A 20 1.66 28.69 -4.18
N THR A 21 2.17 29.75 -4.79
CA THR A 21 3.59 29.93 -5.09
C THR A 21 4.47 29.88 -3.84
N ALA A 22 4.10 30.60 -2.77
CA ALA A 22 4.85 30.60 -1.51
C ALA A 22 4.94 29.19 -0.90
N ARG A 23 3.86 28.40 -1.01
CA ARG A 23 3.86 27.02 -0.55
C ARG A 23 4.80 26.14 -1.38
N LEU A 24 4.74 26.22 -2.70
CA LEU A 24 5.61 25.43 -3.56
C LEU A 24 7.10 25.78 -3.35
N LYS A 25 7.41 27.08 -3.21
CA LYS A 25 8.77 27.54 -2.86
C LYS A 25 9.27 26.95 -1.54
N LYS A 26 8.42 26.87 -0.51
CA LYS A 26 8.79 26.25 0.79
C LYS A 26 9.16 24.77 0.65
N LEU A 27 8.58 24.05 -0.31
CA LEU A 27 8.86 22.63 -0.55
C LEU A 27 10.04 22.38 -1.50
N ALA A 28 10.52 23.41 -2.18
CA ALA A 28 11.63 23.34 -3.14
C ALA A 28 13.02 23.49 -2.50
N TYR A 29 13.15 23.28 -1.17
CA TYR A 29 14.43 23.40 -0.48
C TYR A 29 15.48 22.43 -1.04
N GLY A 30 16.68 22.93 -1.33
CA GLY A 30 17.78 22.12 -1.86
C GLY A 30 17.55 21.58 -3.28
N LEU A 31 16.53 22.05 -4.00
CA LEU A 31 16.35 21.77 -5.43
C LEU A 31 17.03 22.85 -6.28
N SER A 32 17.40 22.53 -7.52
CA SER A 32 18.01 23.48 -8.45
C SER A 32 17.07 24.65 -8.76
N GLN A 33 17.51 25.88 -8.46
CA GLN A 33 16.74 27.09 -8.76
C GLN A 33 16.73 27.41 -10.26
N ASP A 34 17.74 26.97 -11.00
CA ASP A 34 17.87 27.22 -12.44
C ASP A 34 17.01 26.26 -13.28
N HIS A 35 16.67 25.09 -12.72
CA HIS A 35 15.99 24.03 -13.46
C HIS A 35 14.63 23.63 -12.88
N CYS A 36 14.39 23.85 -11.58
CA CYS A 36 13.12 23.56 -10.91
C CYS A 36 12.49 24.86 -10.40
N ASP A 37 11.67 25.50 -11.24
CA ASP A 37 10.97 26.74 -10.89
C ASP A 37 9.58 26.44 -10.30
N PRO A 38 9.35 26.68 -8.99
CA PRO A 38 8.05 26.48 -8.36
C PRO A 38 7.00 27.48 -8.85
N VAL A 39 7.41 28.65 -9.38
CA VAL A 39 6.51 29.66 -9.93
C VAL A 39 5.87 29.13 -11.23
N LEU A 40 6.66 28.51 -12.10
CA LEU A 40 6.14 27.88 -13.32
C LEU A 40 5.11 26.79 -13.02
N VAL A 41 5.34 25.97 -11.98
CA VAL A 41 4.34 24.98 -11.53
C VAL A 41 3.06 25.69 -11.07
N ALA A 42 3.18 26.73 -10.24
CA ALA A 42 2.02 27.49 -9.75
C ALA A 42 1.21 28.12 -10.90
N GLN A 43 1.87 28.66 -11.92
CA GLN A 43 1.22 29.22 -13.12
C GLN A 43 0.37 28.16 -13.83
N LYS A 44 0.95 26.98 -14.09
CA LYS A 44 0.24 25.87 -14.74
C LYS A 44 -0.93 25.37 -13.90
N VAL A 45 -0.75 25.25 -12.59
CA VAL A 45 -1.82 24.84 -11.67
C VAL A 45 -2.98 25.82 -11.70
N CYS A 46 -2.71 27.13 -11.71
CA CYS A 46 -3.75 28.15 -11.69
C CYS A 46 -4.67 28.12 -12.92
N ALA A 47 -4.15 27.69 -14.08
CA ALA A 47 -4.97 27.49 -15.27
C ALA A 47 -6.00 26.34 -15.10
N GLY A 48 -5.72 25.36 -14.24
CA GLY A 48 -6.60 24.22 -13.96
C GLY A 48 -7.54 24.41 -12.76
N VAL A 49 -7.49 25.56 -12.09
CA VAL A 49 -8.33 25.85 -10.92
C VAL A 49 -9.77 26.16 -11.36
N TYR A 50 -10.73 25.53 -10.70
CA TYR A 50 -12.15 25.84 -10.85
C TYR A 50 -12.78 26.28 -9.52
N ARG A 51 -13.92 26.97 -9.60
CA ARG A 51 -14.63 27.48 -8.43
C ARG A 51 -15.08 26.34 -7.52
N GLY A 52 -14.71 26.41 -6.24
CA GLY A 52 -15.08 25.42 -5.23
C GLY A 52 -14.13 24.23 -5.13
N VAL A 53 -13.00 24.23 -5.87
CA VAL A 53 -11.97 23.20 -5.70
C VAL A 53 -11.49 23.15 -4.25
N THR A 54 -11.30 21.95 -3.70
CA THR A 54 -10.77 21.81 -2.34
C THR A 54 -9.26 22.05 -2.32
N THR A 55 -8.74 22.55 -1.20
CA THR A 55 -7.28 22.70 -1.00
C THR A 55 -6.52 21.37 -1.10
N SER A 56 -7.18 20.23 -0.86
CA SER A 56 -6.58 18.90 -1.04
C SER A 56 -6.47 18.51 -2.51
N GLN A 57 -7.50 18.79 -3.31
CA GLN A 57 -7.48 18.57 -4.76
C GLN A 57 -6.51 19.52 -5.46
N LEU A 58 -6.38 20.76 -4.96
CA LEU A 58 -5.42 21.72 -5.47
C LEU A 58 -3.97 21.24 -5.26
N ASP A 59 -3.66 20.72 -4.07
CA ASP A 59 -2.35 20.15 -3.77
C ASP A 59 -2.07 18.90 -4.63
N GLU A 60 -3.09 18.09 -4.90
CA GLU A 60 -2.99 16.92 -5.79
C GLU A 60 -2.68 17.33 -7.23
N LEU A 61 -3.42 18.30 -7.77
CA LEU A 61 -3.17 18.87 -9.10
C LEU A 61 -1.77 19.47 -9.21
N ALA A 62 -1.29 20.13 -8.15
CA ALA A 62 0.06 20.67 -8.11
C ALA A 62 1.14 19.58 -8.12
N ALA A 63 0.93 18.48 -7.40
CA ALA A 63 1.83 17.35 -7.40
C ALA A 63 1.87 16.67 -8.78
N GLU A 64 0.73 16.43 -9.41
CA GLU A 64 0.63 15.85 -10.76
C GLU A 64 1.27 16.75 -11.82
N THR A 65 1.03 18.07 -11.73
CA THR A 65 1.63 19.05 -12.64
C THR A 65 3.15 19.05 -12.53
N ALA A 66 3.69 19.06 -11.30
CA ALA A 66 5.12 18.95 -11.08
C ALA A 66 5.66 17.59 -11.59
N ALA A 67 4.96 16.49 -11.35
CA ALA A 67 5.39 15.17 -11.83
C ALA A 67 5.48 15.10 -13.36
N ALA A 68 4.53 15.71 -14.09
CA ALA A 68 4.58 15.81 -15.55
C ALA A 68 5.80 16.61 -16.06
N MET A 69 6.33 17.53 -15.24
CA MET A 69 7.51 18.33 -15.56
C MET A 69 8.83 17.63 -15.27
N THR A 70 8.80 16.38 -14.78
CA THR A 70 10.00 15.53 -14.59
C THR A 70 10.78 15.34 -15.90
N ALA A 71 10.09 15.34 -17.05
CA ALA A 71 10.73 15.27 -18.36
C ALA A 71 11.66 16.46 -18.66
N SER A 72 11.47 17.60 -17.97
CA SER A 72 12.33 18.78 -18.09
C SER A 72 13.53 18.70 -17.14
N HIS A 73 13.31 18.29 -15.88
CA HIS A 73 14.39 18.11 -14.90
C HIS A 73 13.94 17.16 -13.77
N PRO A 74 14.80 16.23 -13.28
CA PRO A 74 14.44 15.27 -12.24
C PRO A 74 13.99 15.89 -10.91
N ASP A 75 14.48 17.08 -10.56
CA ASP A 75 14.08 17.78 -9.32
C ASP A 75 12.57 18.07 -9.25
N TYR A 76 11.87 18.15 -10.38
CA TYR A 76 10.42 18.27 -10.38
C TYR A 76 9.73 17.01 -9.82
N ALA A 77 10.33 15.82 -9.97
CA ALA A 77 9.82 14.60 -9.34
C ALA A 77 9.94 14.68 -7.80
N SER A 78 11.06 15.21 -7.30
CA SER A 78 11.26 15.47 -5.87
C SER A 78 10.26 16.51 -5.36
N LEU A 79 10.07 17.62 -6.08
CA LEU A 79 9.07 18.63 -5.72
C LEU A 79 7.66 18.04 -5.70
N ALA A 80 7.29 17.27 -6.72
CA ALA A 80 6.00 16.59 -6.82
C ALA A 80 5.74 15.67 -5.62
N ALA A 81 6.73 14.86 -5.26
CA ALA A 81 6.65 13.97 -4.10
C ALA A 81 6.42 14.75 -2.81
N ARG A 82 7.19 15.84 -2.61
CA ARG A 82 7.08 16.68 -1.40
C ARG A 82 5.73 17.38 -1.31
N ILE A 83 5.14 17.80 -2.43
CA ILE A 83 3.77 18.34 -2.46
C ILE A 83 2.77 17.27 -2.04
N ALA A 84 2.86 16.06 -2.62
CA ALA A 84 1.96 14.95 -2.31
C ALA A 84 2.06 14.51 -0.84
N VAL A 85 3.28 14.39 -0.31
CA VAL A 85 3.54 14.07 1.10
C VAL A 85 3.01 15.17 2.02
N SER A 86 3.27 16.45 1.70
CA SER A 86 2.72 17.59 2.44
C SER A 86 1.19 17.58 2.44
N ASN A 87 0.56 17.18 1.34
CA ASN A 87 -0.88 17.00 1.24
C ASN A 87 -1.36 15.90 2.18
N LEU A 88 -0.72 14.73 2.15
CA LEU A 88 -1.04 13.59 3.03
C LEU A 88 -0.91 13.96 4.50
N HIS A 89 0.17 14.64 4.90
CA HIS A 89 0.38 15.07 6.29
C HIS A 89 -0.71 16.02 6.79
N LYS A 90 -1.31 16.83 5.91
CA LYS A 90 -2.45 17.69 6.29
C LYS A 90 -3.79 16.96 6.35
N ASN A 91 -3.88 15.77 5.76
CA ASN A 91 -5.08 14.94 5.74
C ASN A 91 -5.01 13.75 6.72
N THR A 92 -3.90 13.59 7.43
CA THR A 92 -3.64 12.49 8.37
C THR A 92 -3.23 13.03 9.74
N MET A 93 -3.53 12.26 10.78
CA MET A 93 -3.09 12.56 12.13
C MET A 93 -1.56 12.49 12.22
N LYS A 94 -0.96 13.29 13.11
CA LYS A 94 0.49 13.25 13.32
C LYS A 94 0.87 12.03 14.17
N SER A 95 0.31 11.89 15.37
CA SER A 95 0.62 10.79 16.30
C SER A 95 0.37 9.41 15.67
N PHE A 96 1.34 8.52 15.82
CA PHE A 96 1.24 7.15 15.38
C PHE A 96 0.28 6.37 16.27
N SER A 97 0.38 6.48 17.60
CA SER A 97 -0.52 5.76 18.52
C SER A 97 -1.99 6.15 18.34
N GLU A 98 -2.30 7.43 18.10
CA GLU A 98 -3.68 7.85 17.82
C GLU A 98 -4.17 7.30 16.47
N THR A 99 -3.31 7.26 15.45
CA THR A 99 -3.63 6.66 14.15
C THR A 99 -3.91 5.16 14.31
N VAL A 100 -3.10 4.46 15.10
CA VAL A 100 -3.29 3.03 15.45
C VAL A 100 -4.61 2.81 16.17
N LYS A 101 -4.98 3.69 17.12
CA LYS A 101 -6.27 3.62 17.81
C LYS A 101 -7.45 3.77 16.85
N VAL A 102 -7.38 4.68 15.88
CA VAL A 102 -8.41 4.81 14.82
C VAL A 102 -8.49 3.55 13.96
N MET A 103 -7.35 2.94 13.62
CA MET A 103 -7.31 1.69 12.84
C MET A 103 -7.84 0.48 13.60
N TYR A 104 -7.57 0.40 14.90
CA TYR A 104 -8.04 -0.68 15.78
C TYR A 104 -9.54 -0.57 16.07
N THR A 105 -10.01 0.64 16.38
CA THR A 105 -11.43 0.90 16.66
C THR A 105 -12.28 1.05 15.39
N HIS A 106 -11.76 0.68 14.22
CA HIS A 106 -12.49 0.80 12.97
C HIS A 106 -13.79 0.00 13.00
N PHE A 107 -14.90 0.70 12.85
CA PHE A 107 -16.23 0.13 12.68
C PHE A 107 -16.63 0.19 11.20
N ASN A 108 -17.10 -0.93 10.67
CA ASN A 108 -17.62 -0.99 9.31
C ASN A 108 -19.13 -0.72 9.32
N GLU A 109 -19.54 0.47 8.89
CA GLU A 109 -20.94 0.89 8.86
C GLU A 109 -21.85 -0.02 8.03
N ARG A 110 -21.31 -0.65 6.97
CA ARG A 110 -22.11 -1.50 6.07
C ARG A 110 -22.42 -2.86 6.70
N SER A 111 -21.45 -3.46 7.40
CA SER A 111 -21.66 -4.74 8.07
C SER A 111 -22.20 -4.58 9.50
N GLY A 112 -22.12 -3.39 10.08
CA GLY A 112 -22.52 -3.14 11.47
C GLY A 112 -21.60 -3.80 12.50
N LEU A 113 -20.36 -4.12 12.12
CA LEU A 113 -19.42 -4.88 12.94
C LEU A 113 -18.09 -4.13 13.08
N MET A 114 -17.40 -4.39 14.19
CA MET A 114 -16.00 -4.01 14.35
C MET A 114 -15.15 -4.73 13.29
N ALA A 115 -14.32 -3.96 12.60
CA ALA A 115 -13.42 -4.43 11.57
C ALA A 115 -12.01 -3.88 11.84
N PRO A 116 -11.38 -4.26 12.96
CA PRO A 116 -10.05 -3.77 13.32
C PRO A 116 -9.05 -4.06 12.20
N LEU A 117 -8.21 -3.07 11.90
CA LEU A 117 -7.13 -3.21 10.92
C LEU A 117 -5.80 -3.62 11.56
N ILE A 118 -5.72 -3.58 12.90
CA ILE A 118 -4.57 -3.96 13.72
C ILE A 118 -4.95 -5.15 14.59
N ALA A 119 -4.05 -6.12 14.75
CA ALA A 119 -4.26 -7.27 15.63
C ALA A 119 -4.32 -6.86 17.11
N ASP A 120 -5.08 -7.59 17.93
CA ASP A 120 -5.27 -7.26 19.35
C ASP A 120 -3.94 -7.25 20.13
N ASP A 121 -3.12 -8.29 19.97
CA ASP A 121 -1.82 -8.41 20.62
C ASP A 121 -0.87 -7.26 20.22
N VAL A 122 -0.84 -6.92 18.94
CA VAL A 122 -0.01 -5.84 18.41
C VAL A 122 -0.50 -4.46 18.87
N TYR A 123 -1.83 -4.26 18.93
CA TYR A 123 -2.42 -3.02 19.44
C TYR A 123 -2.03 -2.78 20.90
N GLU A 124 -2.13 -3.80 21.76
CA GLU A 124 -1.74 -3.71 23.17
C GLU A 124 -0.28 -3.32 23.33
N ILE A 125 0.63 -3.95 22.56
CA ILE A 125 2.06 -3.65 22.56
C ILE A 125 2.31 -2.19 22.12
N MET A 126 1.67 -1.75 21.03
CA MET A 126 1.80 -0.38 20.53
C MET A 126 1.32 0.65 21.55
N MET A 127 0.17 0.40 22.20
CA MET A 127 -0.39 1.32 23.18
C MET A 127 0.42 1.35 24.48
N LYS A 128 0.91 0.20 24.95
CA LYS A 128 1.81 0.11 26.12
C LYS A 128 3.10 0.91 25.92
N ASN A 129 3.59 1.02 24.68
CA ASN A 129 4.83 1.70 24.32
C ASN A 129 4.60 3.01 23.54
N ALA A 130 3.37 3.56 23.55
CA ALA A 130 2.94 4.63 22.66
C ALA A 130 3.87 5.85 22.68
N THR A 131 4.22 6.36 23.87
CA THR A 131 5.08 7.53 24.02
C THR A 131 6.45 7.34 23.37
N ARG A 132 7.04 6.15 23.55
CA ARG A 132 8.33 5.83 22.95
C ARG A 132 8.21 5.75 21.44
N LEU A 133 7.28 4.95 20.93
CA LEU A 133 7.10 4.75 19.49
C LEU A 133 6.78 6.06 18.74
N ASP A 134 5.95 6.93 19.32
CA ASP A 134 5.65 8.25 18.75
C ASP A 134 6.89 9.15 18.69
N SER A 135 7.78 9.06 19.69
CA SER A 135 8.99 9.89 19.77
C SER A 135 10.11 9.48 18.80
N GLU A 136 10.16 8.19 18.43
CA GLU A 136 11.17 7.66 17.50
C GLU A 136 10.86 7.98 16.04
N ILE A 137 9.61 8.32 15.72
CA ILE A 137 9.18 8.56 14.35
C ILE A 137 9.68 9.92 13.83
N ILE A 138 10.43 9.88 12.73
CA ILE A 138 10.95 11.06 12.04
C ILE A 138 10.15 11.29 10.76
N TYR A 139 9.13 12.16 10.83
CA TYR A 139 8.23 12.45 9.71
C TYR A 139 8.91 13.12 8.51
N ASP A 140 10.06 13.77 8.71
CA ASP A 140 10.81 14.39 7.62
C ASP A 140 11.30 13.34 6.60
N ARG A 141 11.45 12.08 7.01
CA ARG A 141 11.78 10.95 6.14
C ARG A 141 10.65 10.58 5.16
N ASP A 142 9.45 11.14 5.29
CA ASP A 142 8.43 10.99 4.24
C ASP A 142 8.75 11.82 3.00
N PHE A 143 9.50 12.93 3.12
CA PHE A 143 9.84 13.81 1.99
C PHE A 143 10.99 13.29 1.11
N ASP A 144 11.51 12.12 1.48
CA ASP A 144 12.60 11.43 0.85
C ASP A 144 12.14 10.51 -0.30
N TYR A 145 10.86 10.14 -0.35
CA TYR A 145 10.28 9.37 -1.44
C TYR A 145 10.22 10.19 -2.73
N ASP A 146 10.33 9.52 -3.88
CA ASP A 146 9.97 10.09 -5.16
C ASP A 146 8.44 10.04 -5.36
N PHE A 147 7.94 10.73 -6.39
CA PHE A 147 6.50 10.87 -6.60
C PHE A 147 5.83 9.52 -6.88
N PHE A 148 6.46 8.69 -7.73
CA PHE A 148 5.90 7.39 -8.11
C PHE A 148 5.96 6.37 -6.98
N GLY A 149 7.06 6.34 -6.21
CA GLY A 149 7.17 5.53 -5.01
C GLY A 149 6.12 5.92 -3.97
N PHE A 150 5.95 7.22 -3.71
CA PHE A 150 4.91 7.71 -2.81
C PHE A 150 3.49 7.33 -3.28
N LYS A 151 3.16 7.55 -4.56
CA LYS A 151 1.84 7.19 -5.11
C LYS A 151 1.59 5.68 -5.08
N THR A 152 2.63 4.88 -5.23
CA THR A 152 2.53 3.43 -5.05
C THR A 152 2.16 3.07 -3.61
N LEU A 153 2.80 3.71 -2.62
CA LEU A 153 2.46 3.52 -1.21
C LEU A 153 1.02 3.96 -0.91
N GLU A 154 0.64 5.16 -1.32
CA GLU A 154 -0.70 5.74 -1.10
C GLU A 154 -1.83 4.89 -1.71
N ARG A 155 -1.58 4.33 -2.90
CA ARG A 155 -2.58 3.52 -3.60
C ARG A 155 -2.85 2.20 -2.86
N SER A 156 -1.79 1.50 -2.46
CA SER A 156 -1.89 0.07 -2.10
C SER A 156 -1.38 -0.31 -0.71
N TYR A 157 -0.45 0.44 -0.12
CA TYR A 157 0.26 0.04 1.10
C TYR A 157 -0.23 0.74 2.36
N LEU A 158 -0.55 2.03 2.27
CA LEU A 158 -1.03 2.80 3.42
C LEU A 158 -2.47 2.38 3.75
N LEU A 159 -2.73 2.01 5.00
CA LEU A 159 -4.05 1.56 5.42
C LEU A 159 -5.08 2.70 5.33
N LYS A 160 -6.31 2.30 4.98
CA LYS A 160 -7.43 3.20 4.73
C LYS A 160 -8.58 2.87 5.68
N VAL A 161 -9.20 3.91 6.24
CA VAL A 161 -10.43 3.82 7.03
C VAL A 161 -11.50 4.65 6.33
N GLY A 162 -12.68 4.06 6.08
CA GLY A 162 -13.74 4.72 5.32
C GLY A 162 -13.31 5.14 3.90
N GLY A 163 -12.38 4.39 3.29
CA GLY A 163 -11.83 4.69 1.96
C GLY A 163 -10.77 5.80 1.93
N LYS A 164 -10.45 6.44 3.07
CA LYS A 164 -9.43 7.49 3.17
C LYS A 164 -8.16 6.95 3.81
N VAL A 165 -7.00 7.35 3.29
CA VAL A 165 -5.69 6.99 3.87
C VAL A 165 -5.58 7.63 5.25
N VAL A 166 -5.27 6.81 6.25
CA VAL A 166 -5.02 7.28 7.63
C VAL A 166 -3.57 7.14 8.03
N GLU A 167 -2.84 6.17 7.47
CA GLU A 167 -1.41 6.00 7.72
C GLU A 167 -0.53 6.93 6.89
N ARG A 168 0.51 7.45 7.53
CA ARG A 168 1.69 7.99 6.84
C ARG A 168 2.67 6.86 6.51
N PRO A 169 3.62 7.04 5.56
CA PRO A 169 4.65 6.04 5.31
C PRO A 169 5.42 5.68 6.58
N GLN A 170 5.80 6.65 7.42
CA GLN A 170 6.43 6.34 8.71
C GLN A 170 5.55 5.50 9.65
N HIS A 171 4.23 5.73 9.67
CA HIS A 171 3.30 4.92 10.48
C HIS A 171 3.27 3.47 10.00
N MET A 172 3.21 3.26 8.68
CA MET A 172 3.27 1.93 8.07
C MET A 172 4.57 1.22 8.43
N LEU A 173 5.72 1.90 8.34
CA LEU A 173 7.02 1.32 8.67
C LEU A 173 7.13 0.95 10.16
N MET A 174 6.62 1.80 11.06
CA MET A 174 6.59 1.48 12.49
C MET A 174 5.65 0.32 12.79
N ARG A 175 4.46 0.29 12.17
CA ARG A 175 3.53 -0.84 12.26
C ARG A 175 4.18 -2.14 11.82
N VAL A 176 4.88 -2.14 10.68
CA VAL A 176 5.59 -3.32 10.19
C VAL A 176 6.66 -3.76 11.18
N SER A 177 7.44 -2.82 11.71
CA SER A 177 8.52 -3.11 12.66
C SER A 177 8.00 -3.75 13.95
N VAL A 178 6.98 -3.17 14.58
CA VAL A 178 6.35 -3.74 15.78
C VAL A 178 5.62 -5.04 15.44
N GLY A 179 5.00 -5.15 14.25
CA GLY A 179 4.35 -6.38 13.80
C GLY A 179 5.30 -7.56 13.63
N ILE A 180 6.59 -7.32 13.36
CA ILE A 180 7.63 -8.34 13.25
C ILE A 180 8.22 -8.69 14.63
N HIS A 181 8.59 -7.66 15.41
CA HIS A 181 9.37 -7.82 16.65
C HIS A 181 8.54 -7.92 17.92
N LYS A 182 7.24 -7.58 17.86
CA LYS A 182 6.30 -7.60 18.98
C LYS A 182 6.87 -6.88 20.22
N ASP A 183 7.01 -7.59 21.34
CA ASP A 183 7.49 -7.04 22.62
C ASP A 183 8.96 -6.58 22.60
N ASP A 184 9.76 -6.98 21.61
CA ASP A 184 11.13 -6.49 21.44
C ASP A 184 11.13 -5.10 20.76
N ILE A 185 10.82 -4.08 21.56
CA ILE A 185 10.74 -2.68 21.10
C ILE A 185 12.10 -2.14 20.66
N GLU A 186 13.21 -2.62 21.22
CA GLU A 186 14.55 -2.21 20.77
C GLU A 186 14.79 -2.63 19.31
N SER A 187 14.52 -3.90 19.00
CA SER A 187 14.64 -4.41 17.64
C SER A 187 13.62 -3.76 16.70
N ALA A 188 12.39 -3.49 17.17
CA ALA A 188 11.39 -2.75 16.41
C ALA A 188 11.88 -1.36 15.99
N VAL A 189 12.41 -0.57 16.93
CA VAL A 189 12.94 0.78 16.65
C VAL A 189 14.13 0.72 15.71
N LYS A 190 15.05 -0.24 15.92
CA LYS A 190 16.20 -0.44 15.03
C LYS A 190 15.76 -0.75 13.60
N THR A 191 14.82 -1.69 13.42
CA THR A 191 14.26 -2.04 12.12
C THR A 191 13.51 -0.87 11.48
N TYR A 192 12.74 -0.11 12.26
CA TYR A 192 12.08 1.11 11.78
C TYR A 192 13.10 2.09 11.22
N HIS A 193 14.19 2.37 11.93
CA HIS A 193 15.20 3.30 11.45
C HIS A 193 15.90 2.79 10.20
N MET A 194 16.25 1.50 10.12
CA MET A 194 16.87 0.93 8.94
C MET A 194 15.96 1.03 7.70
N MET A 195 14.67 0.72 7.84
CA MET A 195 13.70 0.84 6.74
C MET A 195 13.40 2.28 6.36
N SER A 196 13.18 3.17 7.33
CA SER A 196 12.86 4.58 7.07
C SER A 196 14.05 5.37 6.51
N GLN A 197 15.28 4.92 6.75
CA GLN A 197 16.49 5.41 6.08
C GLN A 197 16.77 4.72 4.74
N ARG A 198 15.91 3.78 4.33
CA ARG A 198 15.97 3.07 3.03
C ARG A 198 17.19 2.15 2.87
N TRP A 199 17.74 1.62 3.96
CA TRP A 199 18.79 0.60 3.89
C TRP A 199 18.29 -0.73 3.34
N PHE A 200 17.03 -1.07 3.64
CA PHE A 200 16.33 -2.22 3.07
C PHE A 200 14.81 -1.98 3.10
N THR A 201 14.06 -2.87 2.45
CA THR A 201 12.60 -2.94 2.57
C THR A 201 12.17 -4.41 2.67
N HIS A 202 11.12 -4.68 3.44
CA HIS A 202 10.50 -6.01 3.41
C HIS A 202 9.66 -6.20 2.14
N ALA A 203 9.39 -7.46 1.80
CA ALA A 203 8.53 -7.78 0.67
C ALA A 203 7.11 -7.24 0.88
N SER A 204 6.38 -7.02 -0.22
CA SER A 204 5.03 -6.44 -0.17
C SER A 204 4.06 -7.12 0.81
N PRO A 205 3.99 -8.46 0.95
CA PRO A 205 3.06 -9.11 1.88
C PRO A 205 3.35 -8.73 3.33
N THR A 206 4.63 -8.59 3.69
CA THR A 206 5.04 -8.10 5.00
C THR A 206 4.59 -6.66 5.22
N LEU A 207 4.82 -5.77 4.24
CA LEU A 207 4.39 -4.36 4.34
C LEU A 207 2.86 -4.21 4.48
N PHE A 208 2.11 -5.06 3.77
CA PHE A 208 0.64 -5.06 3.82
C PHE A 208 0.09 -5.61 5.13
N ASN A 209 0.65 -6.71 5.64
CA ASN A 209 -0.04 -7.54 6.62
C ASN A 209 0.65 -7.59 8.00
N ALA A 210 1.89 -7.13 8.14
CA ALA A 210 2.53 -7.06 9.45
C ALA A 210 1.73 -6.14 10.39
N GLY A 211 1.46 -6.64 11.59
CA GLY A 211 0.64 -5.96 12.59
C GLY A 211 -0.87 -6.05 12.39
N THR A 212 -1.35 -6.71 11.33
CA THR A 212 -2.79 -6.84 11.03
C THR A 212 -3.38 -8.16 11.57
N PRO A 213 -4.71 -8.30 11.73
CA PRO A 213 -5.34 -9.50 12.32
C PRO A 213 -5.08 -10.82 11.59
N ARG A 214 -4.70 -10.78 10.31
CA ARG A 214 -4.35 -11.98 9.51
C ARG A 214 -3.00 -11.76 8.83
N PRO A 215 -1.88 -11.91 9.57
CA PRO A 215 -0.57 -11.52 9.11
C PRO A 215 0.04 -12.56 8.16
N GLN A 216 -0.42 -12.62 6.90
CA GLN A 216 0.25 -13.41 5.86
C GLN A 216 1.49 -12.66 5.35
N LEU A 217 2.64 -12.93 5.95
CA LEU A 217 3.89 -12.19 5.69
C LEU A 217 4.70 -12.76 4.52
N SER A 218 4.40 -13.98 4.11
CA SER A 218 5.03 -14.68 2.99
C SER A 218 4.03 -14.87 1.85
N SER A 219 4.48 -14.69 0.61
CA SER A 219 3.62 -14.84 -0.57
C SER A 219 4.09 -15.85 -1.59
N CYS A 220 5.22 -16.55 -1.40
CA CYS A 220 5.71 -17.50 -2.41
C CYS A 220 5.68 -18.90 -1.81
N PHE A 221 4.94 -19.80 -2.45
CA PHE A 221 4.77 -21.17 -1.98
C PHE A 221 5.12 -22.15 -3.11
N LEU A 222 5.74 -23.26 -2.73
CA LEU A 222 6.01 -24.38 -3.62
C LEU A 222 5.15 -25.55 -3.15
N VAL A 223 4.34 -26.09 -4.05
CA VAL A 223 3.43 -27.21 -3.79
C VAL A 223 3.79 -28.35 -4.72
N CYS A 224 3.95 -29.55 -4.17
CA CYS A 224 4.06 -30.76 -4.98
C CYS A 224 2.68 -31.39 -5.13
N MET A 225 2.35 -31.84 -6.33
CA MET A 225 1.16 -32.65 -6.56
C MET A 225 1.19 -33.88 -5.65
N LYS A 226 0.15 -34.04 -4.83
CA LYS A 226 0.12 -35.06 -3.76
C LYS A 226 0.19 -36.49 -4.29
N ASP A 227 -0.53 -36.78 -5.35
CA ASP A 227 -0.60 -38.10 -5.97
C ASP A 227 -1.09 -38.02 -7.42
N ASP A 228 -0.79 -39.04 -8.23
CA ASP A 228 -1.31 -39.21 -9.59
C ASP A 228 -2.72 -39.83 -9.58
N SER A 229 -3.63 -39.16 -8.88
CA SER A 229 -5.03 -39.56 -8.71
C SER A 229 -5.93 -38.33 -8.70
N ILE A 230 -7.23 -38.53 -8.98
CA ILE A 230 -8.20 -37.43 -8.94
C ILE A 230 -8.26 -36.79 -7.54
N GLU A 231 -8.22 -37.60 -6.48
CA GLU A 231 -8.19 -37.13 -5.11
C GLU A 231 -6.94 -36.28 -4.84
N GLY A 232 -5.74 -36.79 -5.18
CA GLY A 232 -4.49 -36.04 -5.05
C GLY A 232 -4.48 -34.72 -5.83
N ILE A 233 -5.04 -34.72 -7.05
CA ILE A 233 -5.16 -33.52 -7.89
C ILE A 233 -6.08 -32.47 -7.27
N TYR A 234 -7.28 -32.87 -6.82
CA TYR A 234 -8.26 -31.93 -6.25
C TYR A 234 -7.85 -31.45 -4.85
N ASP A 235 -7.18 -32.28 -4.06
CA ASP A 235 -6.58 -31.86 -2.79
C ASP A 235 -5.49 -30.81 -3.00
N THR A 236 -4.63 -31.01 -3.99
CA THR A 236 -3.59 -30.05 -4.37
C THR A 236 -4.23 -28.74 -4.88
N LEU A 237 -5.32 -28.83 -5.64
CA LEU A 237 -6.07 -27.68 -6.11
C LEU A 237 -6.70 -26.88 -4.95
N SER A 238 -7.31 -27.57 -3.99
CA SER A 238 -7.90 -26.98 -2.78
C SER A 238 -6.87 -26.24 -1.93
N GLU A 239 -5.68 -26.83 -1.77
CA GLU A 239 -4.53 -26.21 -1.13
C GLU A 239 -4.08 -24.95 -1.88
N CYS A 240 -3.96 -25.02 -3.21
CA CYS A 240 -3.61 -23.88 -4.04
C CYS A 240 -4.64 -22.74 -3.93
N ALA A 241 -5.94 -23.07 -3.92
CA ALA A 241 -7.01 -22.09 -3.72
C ALA A 241 -6.91 -21.42 -2.34
N SER A 242 -6.60 -22.20 -1.29
CA SER A 242 -6.44 -21.68 0.07
C SER A 242 -5.23 -20.74 0.21
N ILE A 243 -4.11 -21.05 -0.45
CA ILE A 243 -2.93 -20.18 -0.51
C ILE A 243 -3.25 -18.91 -1.31
N SER A 244 -3.86 -19.04 -2.50
CA SER A 244 -4.20 -17.91 -3.36
C SER A 244 -5.19 -16.93 -2.71
N LYS A 245 -6.14 -17.45 -1.91
CA LYS A 245 -7.08 -16.63 -1.10
C LYS A 245 -6.35 -15.60 -0.24
N SER A 246 -5.14 -15.94 0.23
CA SER A 246 -4.31 -15.07 1.08
C SER A 246 -3.27 -14.28 0.27
N ALA A 247 -3.48 -14.13 -1.04
CA ALA A 247 -2.57 -13.46 -1.98
C ALA A 247 -1.18 -14.10 -2.13
N GLY A 248 -1.08 -15.43 -1.91
CA GLY A 248 0.12 -16.20 -2.21
C GLY A 248 0.21 -16.56 -3.70
N GLY A 249 1.38 -16.35 -4.31
CA GLY A 249 1.79 -16.95 -5.57
C GLY A 249 2.36 -18.35 -5.37
N ILE A 250 2.15 -19.23 -6.35
CA ILE A 250 2.33 -20.67 -6.19
C ILE A 250 3.10 -21.25 -7.37
N GLY A 251 4.18 -21.98 -7.09
CA GLY A 251 4.80 -22.90 -8.04
C GLY A 251 4.33 -24.33 -7.74
N VAL A 252 3.66 -24.97 -8.70
CA VAL A 252 3.16 -26.35 -8.55
C VAL A 252 4.01 -27.32 -9.35
N SER A 253 4.57 -28.33 -8.69
CA SER A 253 5.29 -29.43 -9.33
C SER A 253 4.31 -30.55 -9.72
N ILE A 254 4.23 -30.87 -11.01
CA ILE A 254 3.25 -31.83 -11.59
C ILE A 254 3.91 -33.05 -12.25
N HIS A 255 5.20 -33.27 -12.00
CA HIS A 255 6.02 -34.29 -12.68
C HIS A 255 5.54 -35.73 -12.47
N ASN A 256 4.81 -35.99 -11.38
CA ASN A 256 4.23 -37.29 -11.06
C ASN A 256 2.88 -37.55 -11.76
N VAL A 257 2.27 -36.56 -12.43
CA VAL A 257 0.99 -36.75 -13.14
C VAL A 257 1.21 -37.45 -14.47
N ARG A 258 0.43 -38.51 -14.73
CA ARG A 258 0.54 -39.31 -15.96
C ARG A 258 0.24 -38.52 -17.23
N ALA A 259 0.92 -38.89 -18.32
CA ALA A 259 0.75 -38.29 -19.64
C ALA A 259 -0.55 -38.73 -20.36
N THR A 260 -0.94 -38.02 -21.41
CA THR A 260 -2.06 -38.38 -22.29
C THR A 260 -1.87 -39.79 -22.87
N GLY A 261 -2.93 -40.59 -22.92
CA GLY A 261 -2.90 -41.98 -23.40
C GLY A 261 -2.46 -43.02 -22.36
N SER A 262 -1.98 -42.60 -21.19
CA SER A 262 -1.62 -43.53 -20.10
C SER A 262 -2.85 -44.29 -19.60
N TYR A 263 -2.68 -45.58 -19.30
CA TYR A 263 -3.76 -46.45 -18.85
C TYR A 263 -4.34 -46.04 -17.48
N ILE A 264 -5.66 -46.20 -17.31
CA ILE A 264 -6.37 -45.98 -16.04
C ILE A 264 -7.05 -47.28 -15.62
N ARG A 265 -6.45 -47.99 -14.65
CA ARG A 265 -6.94 -49.30 -14.16
C ARG A 265 -8.39 -49.27 -13.65
N GLY A 266 -8.81 -48.19 -12.99
CA GLY A 266 -10.14 -48.11 -12.36
C GLY A 266 -11.30 -47.92 -13.35
N THR A 267 -11.07 -47.20 -14.46
CA THR A 267 -12.10 -46.91 -15.47
C THR A 267 -11.90 -47.71 -16.75
N ASN A 268 -10.83 -48.49 -16.84
CA ASN A 268 -10.35 -49.16 -18.05
C ASN A 268 -10.20 -48.21 -19.27
N GLY A 269 -9.96 -46.92 -18.99
CA GLY A 269 -9.83 -45.86 -19.99
C GLY A 269 -8.38 -45.39 -20.15
N THR A 270 -8.23 -44.32 -20.94
CA THR A 270 -6.96 -43.63 -21.15
C THR A 270 -7.01 -42.22 -20.54
N SER A 271 -5.88 -41.75 -20.02
CA SER A 271 -5.75 -40.41 -19.45
C SER A 271 -5.80 -39.34 -20.53
N ASN A 272 -6.43 -38.21 -20.20
CA ASN A 272 -6.41 -37.02 -21.03
C ASN A 272 -5.10 -36.19 -20.85
N GLY A 273 -4.24 -36.59 -19.91
CA GLY A 273 -2.97 -35.95 -19.59
C GLY A 273 -3.11 -34.64 -18.81
N ILE A 274 -2.01 -33.87 -18.76
CA ILE A 274 -1.90 -32.67 -17.91
C ILE A 274 -2.67 -31.46 -18.42
N VAL A 275 -2.96 -31.36 -19.73
CA VAL A 275 -3.55 -30.13 -20.30
C VAL A 275 -4.96 -29.85 -19.74
N PRO A 276 -5.91 -30.81 -19.71
CA PRO A 276 -7.21 -30.56 -19.09
C PRO A 276 -7.12 -30.30 -17.59
N MET A 277 -6.23 -30.99 -16.88
CA MET A 277 -5.98 -30.73 -15.46
C MET A 277 -5.53 -29.27 -15.24
N LEU A 278 -4.56 -28.79 -16.01
CA LEU A 278 -4.04 -27.43 -15.91
C LEU A 278 -5.09 -26.36 -16.25
N ARG A 279 -6.09 -26.67 -17.09
CA ARG A 279 -7.23 -25.76 -17.32
C ARG A 279 -8.06 -25.55 -16.04
N VAL A 280 -8.24 -26.59 -15.23
CA VAL A 280 -8.94 -26.48 -13.93
C VAL A 280 -8.15 -25.61 -12.95
N PHE A 281 -6.82 -25.79 -12.87
CA PHE A 281 -5.94 -24.91 -12.08
C PHE A 281 -6.00 -23.46 -12.56
N ASN A 282 -5.97 -23.23 -13.87
CA ASN A 282 -6.10 -21.91 -14.47
C ASN A 282 -7.42 -21.23 -14.08
N ASP A 283 -8.54 -21.93 -14.21
CA ASP A 283 -9.85 -21.35 -13.89
C ASP A 283 -10.00 -21.09 -12.39
N THR A 284 -9.40 -21.93 -11.55
CA THR A 284 -9.30 -21.68 -10.10
C THR A 284 -8.46 -20.43 -9.80
N ALA A 285 -7.32 -20.26 -10.46
CA ALA A 285 -6.48 -19.07 -10.30
C ALA A 285 -7.20 -17.78 -10.73
N ARG A 286 -8.05 -17.85 -11.78
CA ARG A 286 -8.90 -16.74 -12.22
C ARG A 286 -10.05 -16.43 -11.26
N TYR A 287 -10.59 -17.45 -10.59
CA TYR A 287 -11.69 -17.29 -9.64
C TYR A 287 -11.21 -16.72 -8.29
N VAL A 288 -10.12 -17.27 -7.74
CA VAL A 288 -9.58 -16.87 -6.44
C VAL A 288 -8.61 -15.69 -6.62
N ASP A 289 -9.17 -14.52 -6.97
CA ASP A 289 -8.41 -13.31 -7.27
C ASP A 289 -8.06 -12.50 -6.00
N GLN A 290 -6.99 -12.95 -5.32
CA GLN A 290 -6.24 -12.35 -4.20
C GLN A 290 -6.89 -11.15 -3.47
N GLY A 291 -7.89 -11.42 -2.62
CA GLY A 291 -8.31 -10.50 -1.55
C GLY A 291 -8.98 -9.19 -2.02
N GLY A 292 -9.74 -9.24 -3.11
CA GLY A 292 -10.55 -8.09 -3.55
C GLY A 292 -9.80 -7.11 -4.45
N GLY A 293 -8.89 -7.62 -5.29
CA GLY A 293 -8.17 -6.81 -6.30
C GLY A 293 -6.90 -6.14 -5.80
N LYS A 294 -6.35 -6.54 -4.64
CA LYS A 294 -5.04 -6.05 -4.16
C LYS A 294 -3.90 -6.49 -5.10
N ARG A 295 -4.00 -7.68 -5.69
CA ARG A 295 -3.18 -8.20 -6.79
C ARG A 295 -4.01 -9.19 -7.60
N LYS A 296 -3.58 -9.49 -8.83
CA LYS A 296 -4.16 -10.62 -9.57
C LYS A 296 -3.47 -11.92 -9.19
N GLY A 297 -4.21 -13.02 -9.08
CA GLY A 297 -3.63 -14.37 -8.96
C GLY A 297 -2.61 -14.61 -10.08
N LYS A 298 -1.37 -14.97 -9.72
CA LYS A 298 -0.29 -15.33 -10.64
C LYS A 298 0.31 -16.66 -10.25
#